data_AF-X1SWG2-F1
#
_entry.id   AF-X1SWG2-F1
#
_cell.length_a   1.000
_cell.length_b   1.000
_cell.length_c   1.000
_cell.angle_alpha   90.00
_cell.angle_beta   90.00
_cell.angle_gamma   90.00
#
_symmetry.space_group_name_H-M   'P 1'
#
loop_
_entity.id
_entity.type
_entity.pdbx_description
1 polymer ?
#
loop_
_entity_poly.entity_id
_entity_poly.type
_entity_poly.pdbx_seq_one_letter_code
_entity_poly.pdbx_strand_id
1 'polypeptide(L)' 'KAPGEKCERCWCYSETVGEDQRYTTTCEKCAKVIHNHFEE' A
#
# COMPACT_ATOMS: atom_id res chain seq x y z
N LYS A 1 -8.47 -14.98 11.15
CA LYS A 1 -8.38 -13.63 10.55
C LYS A 1 -7.04 -13.57 9.83
N ALA A 2 -6.99 -13.05 8.60
CA ALA A 2 -5.71 -12.79 7.96
C ALA A 2 -4.98 -11.69 8.74
N PRO A 3 -3.65 -11.78 8.94
CA PRO A 3 -2.88 -10.68 9.51
C PRO A 3 -2.84 -9.49 8.53
N GLY A 4 -2.73 -8.27 9.09
CA GLY A 4 -2.63 -7.03 8.33
C GLY A 4 -3.95 -6.34 7.99
N GLU A 5 -3.85 -5.28 7.19
CA GLU A 5 -4.98 -4.44 6.77
C GLU A 5 -5.27 -4.60 5.28
N LYS A 6 -6.48 -4.23 4.85
CA LYS A 6 -6.87 -4.33 3.44
C LYS A 6 -6.31 -3.15 2.66
N CYS A 7 -5.46 -3.42 1.68
CA CYS A 7 -4.97 -2.40 0.75
C CYS A 7 -6.11 -1.91 -0.17
N GLU A 8 -6.29 -0.60 -0.29
CA GLU A 8 -7.37 -0.03 -1.12
C GLU A 8 -7.11 -0.13 -2.63
N ARG A 9 -5.85 -0.35 -3.03
CA ARG A 9 -5.46 -0.42 -4.45
C ARG A 9 -5.52 -1.82 -5.04
N CYS A 10 -4.99 -2.82 -4.33
CA CYS A 10 -4.98 -4.21 -4.79
C CYS A 10 -6.02 -5.11 -4.10
N TRP A 11 -6.70 -4.60 -3.06
CA TRP A 11 -7.70 -5.31 -2.26
C TRP A 11 -7.20 -6.55 -1.52
N CYS A 12 -5.89 -6.79 -1.50
CA CYS A 12 -5.26 -7.82 -0.67
C CYS A 12 -5.07 -7.34 0.77
N TYR A 13 -5.12 -8.29 1.70
CA TYR A 13 -4.67 -8.05 3.08
C TYR A 13 -3.15 -8.10 3.13
N SER A 14 -2.53 -7.08 3.71
CA SER A 14 -1.08 -7.00 3.88
C SER A 14 -0.75 -6.23 5.15
N GLU A 15 0.26 -6.70 5.88
CA GLU A 15 0.76 -6.03 7.09
C GLU A 15 1.57 -4.77 6.77
N THR A 16 1.90 -4.58 5.49
CA THR A 16 2.66 -3.41 4.99
C THR A 16 1.75 -2.26 4.54
N VAL A 17 0.43 -2.41 4.69
CA VAL A 17 -0.50 -1.30 4.49
C VAL A 17 -0.22 -0.26 5.55
N GLY A 18 0.10 0.97 5.14
CA GLY A 18 0.41 2.04 6.08
C GLY A 18 1.87 2.32 6.34
N GLU A 19 2.79 1.52 5.81
CA GLU A 19 4.23 1.78 5.97
C GLU A 19 4.70 3.02 5.21
N ASP A 20 4.07 3.34 4.08
CA ASP A 20 4.35 4.55 3.31
C ASP A 20 3.63 5.77 3.89
N GLN A 21 4.38 6.77 4.35
CA GLN A 21 3.83 8.00 4.94
C GLN A 21 2.93 8.79 3.97
N ARG A 22 3.18 8.69 2.66
CA ARG A 22 2.34 9.36 1.64
C ARG A 22 1.09 8.55 1.29
N TYR A 23 1.15 7.22 1.41
CA TYR A 23 0.08 6.31 0.99
C TYR A 23 -0.26 5.32 2.11
N THR A 24 -0.80 5.85 3.21
CA THR A 24 -1.02 5.11 4.46
C THR A 24 -2.10 4.02 4.39
N THR A 25 -2.83 3.96 3.29
CA THR A 25 -3.91 3.00 3.06
C THR A 25 -3.56 1.97 1.99
N THR A 26 -2.35 2.07 1.45
CA THR A 26 -1.84 1.23 0.38
C THR A 26 -0.69 0.39 0.92
N CYS A 27 -0.55 -0.85 0.42
CA CYS A 27 0.60 -1.68 0.76
C CYS A 27 1.87 -1.20 0.07
N GLU A 28 3.03 -1.48 0.67
CA GLU A 28 4.38 -1.22 0.12
C GLU A 28 4.46 -1.38 -1.41
N LYS A 29 4.03 -2.52 -1.94
CA LYS A 29 4.12 -2.82 -3.39
C LYS A 29 3.37 -1.81 -4.23
N CYS A 30 2.14 -1.50 -3.83
CA CYS A 30 1.29 -0.57 -4.55
C CYS A 30 1.80 0.87 -4.39
N ALA A 31 2.23 1.25 -3.19
CA ALA A 31 2.84 2.56 -2.94
C ALA A 31 4.11 2.74 -3.79
N LYS A 32 4.99 1.75 -3.84
CA LYS A 32 6.18 1.75 -4.70
C LYS A 32 5.84 1.94 -6.18
N VAL A 33 4.79 1.30 -6.69
CA VAL A 33 4.33 1.52 -8.07
C VAL A 33 3.86 2.96 -8.26
N ILE A 34 3.14 3.53 -7.28
CA ILE A 34 2.69 4.91 -7.36
C ILE A 34 3.90 5.87 -7.38
N HIS A 35 4.86 5.66 -6.49
CA HIS A 35 6.12 6.42 -6.45
C HIS A 35 6.86 6.37 -7.79
N ASN A 36 7.05 5.17 -8.37
CA ASN A 36 7.79 5.03 -9.63
C ASN A 36 7.09 5.61 -10.87
N HIS A 37 5.77 5.79 -10.86
CA HIS A 37 5.01 6.20 -12.05
C HIS A 37 4.39 7.60 -11.99
N PHE A 38 4.23 8.18 -10.79
CA PHE A 38 3.44 9.39 -10.60
C PHE A 38 4.15 10.44 -9.71
N GLU A 39 5.46 10.29 -9.46
CA GLU A 39 6.27 11.35 -8.85
C GLU A 39 6.74 12.33 -9.94
N GLU A 40 6.02 13.45 -10.06
CA GLU A 40 6.49 14.69 -10.69
C GLU A 40 7.14 15.62 -9.65
#